data_AF-A0AAD8QER6-F1
#
_entry.id   AF-A0AAD8QER6-F1
#
_cell.length_a   1.000
_cell.length_b   1.000
_cell.length_c   1.000
_cell.angle_alpha   90.00
_cell.angle_beta   90.00
_cell.angle_gamma   90.00
#
_symmetry.space_group_name_H-M   'P 1'
#
loop_
_entity.id
_entity.type
_entity.pdbx_description
1 polymer ?
#
loop_
_entity_poly.entity_id
_entity_poly.type
_entity_poly.pdbx_seq_one_letter_code
_entity_poly.pdbx_strand_id
1 'polypeptide(L)'
;MTLNVSEDVLLDILTYHQVPVHFLSFLTSGGGAWSFASSMRFAGFVGCSTLPPQKRQPSLVGLGRSGTHVQVCLTLFSIREYPLHALPKDTDPARTPRWETHTAVAYLHMDFVEGTAVWLLGVPRCYHAEKGKGTQNLLWDTLRDGLASDLAALARFDVHERVRVSLSCLLAVARWSVGMFSHHLQDTERRLSDLTKPYVYPFDDDDDDDDDDDDNDDGPREAIHAQDLRRMAFLMESRHESVMRVENNLRVLQTLRSFFVNEAFKGADNLENGQANGIRRHIEDFADDLAVIIDDIEDLLDRALALDKLARNREEYIQRLQAHHSSQQTKKIAELTADDSSAMKKLTFIALVLLPVTVVSAVLSTDIVKFQGLANENEKNATDETSEDSVPMFSFSVAAFGTWAVASVLMTMATLVIVKPIGSRERRSKRQCRWGR
;
A
#
# COMPACT_ATOMS: atom_id res chain seq x y z
N MET A 1 10.25 -8.20 38.96
CA MET A 1 8.89 -8.54 39.47
C MET A 1 7.88 -7.78 38.63
N THR A 2 6.88 -8.43 38.05
CA THR A 2 5.85 -7.78 37.22
C THR A 2 4.78 -7.14 38.10
N LEU A 3 4.97 -5.87 38.44
CA LEU A 3 4.03 -5.08 39.24
C LEU A 3 2.84 -4.62 38.39
N ASN A 4 1.63 -5.00 38.78
CA ASN A 4 0.38 -4.49 38.23
C ASN A 4 -0.18 -3.42 39.19
N VAL A 5 0.44 -2.24 39.18
CA VAL A 5 0.18 -1.12 40.10
C VAL A 5 -0.92 -0.19 39.61
N SER A 6 -1.58 0.51 40.54
CA SER A 6 -2.45 1.66 40.23
C SER A 6 -1.63 2.88 39.82
N GLU A 7 -2.31 3.89 39.28
CA GLU A 7 -1.70 5.17 38.90
C GLU A 7 -1.02 5.86 40.10
N ASP A 8 -1.66 5.88 41.27
CA ASP A 8 -1.10 6.47 42.49
C ASP A 8 0.22 5.82 42.89
N VAL A 9 0.27 4.47 42.92
CA VAL A 9 1.47 3.72 43.32
C VAL A 9 2.56 3.83 42.24
N LEU A 10 2.19 3.99 40.97
CA LEU A 10 3.16 4.31 39.92
C LEU A 10 3.75 5.71 40.13
N LEU A 11 2.94 6.71 40.46
CA LEU A 11 3.40 8.07 40.76
C LEU A 11 4.29 8.12 42.02
N ASP A 12 3.95 7.36 43.07
CA ASP A 12 4.79 7.18 44.26
C ASP A 12 6.16 6.58 43.89
N ILE A 13 6.18 5.50 43.09
CA ILE A 13 7.43 4.86 42.63
C ILE A 13 8.28 5.85 41.80
N LEU A 14 7.67 6.59 40.88
CA LEU A 14 8.35 7.54 40.01
C LEU A 14 8.91 8.75 40.77
N THR A 15 8.16 9.28 41.74
CA THR A 15 8.61 10.41 42.57
C THR A 15 9.67 9.98 43.58
N TYR A 16 9.49 8.84 44.26
CA TYR A 16 10.46 8.29 45.22
C TYR A 16 11.82 8.00 44.58
N HIS A 17 11.84 7.41 43.37
CA HIS A 17 13.08 7.17 42.63
C HIS A 17 13.56 8.38 41.81
N GLN A 18 12.87 9.52 41.85
CA GLN A 18 13.25 10.76 41.15
C GLN A 18 13.41 10.56 39.63
N VAL A 19 12.47 9.86 39.02
CA VAL A 19 12.51 9.46 37.61
C VAL A 19 12.26 10.70 36.71
N PRO A 20 13.10 10.98 35.70
CA PRO A 20 12.94 12.15 34.85
C PRO A 20 11.63 12.18 34.08
N VAL A 21 11.07 13.39 33.89
CA VAL A 21 9.83 13.62 33.13
C VAL A 21 9.86 13.05 31.71
N HIS A 22 11.05 12.91 31.11
CA HIS A 22 11.24 12.27 29.81
C HIS A 22 10.69 10.82 29.75
N PHE A 23 10.75 10.07 30.86
CA PHE A 23 10.18 8.72 30.94
C PHE A 23 8.65 8.75 30.86
N LEU A 24 8.00 9.74 31.48
CA LEU A 24 6.55 9.94 31.35
C LEU A 24 6.17 10.32 29.91
N SER A 25 6.94 11.20 29.25
CA SER A 25 6.76 11.53 27.83
C SER A 25 6.90 10.30 26.93
N PHE A 26 7.81 9.38 27.25
CA PHE A 26 8.05 8.16 26.47
C PHE A 26 6.94 7.11 26.72
N LEU A 27 6.49 6.92 27.97
CA LEU A 27 5.35 6.06 28.30
C LEU A 27 4.05 6.52 27.61
N THR A 28 3.77 7.82 27.63
CA THR A 28 2.53 8.39 27.07
C THR A 28 2.50 8.46 25.55
N SER A 29 3.67 8.50 24.88
CA SER A 29 3.78 8.41 23.41
C SER A 29 3.87 6.97 22.90
N GLY A 30 4.51 6.06 23.65
CA GLY A 30 4.60 4.64 23.29
C GLY A 30 3.32 3.83 23.53
N GLY A 31 2.40 4.34 24.36
CA GLY A 31 1.16 3.66 24.74
C GLY A 31 0.00 3.84 23.75
N GLY A 32 -0.23 2.84 22.89
CA GLY A 32 -1.29 2.84 21.86
C GLY A 32 -2.75 2.95 22.35
N ALA A 33 -2.99 3.03 23.65
CA ALA A 33 -4.32 3.23 24.24
C ALA A 33 -4.55 4.64 24.83
N TRP A 34 -3.53 5.51 24.88
CA TRP A 34 -3.56 6.72 25.72
C TRP A 34 -3.56 8.07 24.99
N SER A 35 -3.35 8.13 23.66
CA SER A 35 -3.46 9.40 22.95
C SER A 35 -3.70 9.31 21.43
N PHE A 36 -4.27 10.39 20.88
CA PHE A 36 -4.30 10.71 19.45
C PHE A 36 -2.88 10.87 18.85
N ALA A 37 -1.88 11.14 19.70
CA ALA A 37 -0.47 11.22 19.33
C ALA A 37 0.22 9.84 19.16
N SER A 38 -0.50 8.71 19.35
CA SER A 38 -0.03 7.38 18.92
C SER A 38 0.22 7.27 17.40
N SER A 39 -0.27 8.25 16.63
CA SER A 39 0.09 8.51 15.23
C SER A 39 1.57 8.92 15.06
N MET A 40 2.17 9.60 16.04
CA MET A 40 3.60 9.91 16.09
C MET A 40 4.35 8.85 16.91
N ARG A 41 4.80 7.81 16.21
CA ARG A 41 5.54 6.66 16.76
C ARG A 41 6.97 7.06 17.16
N PHE A 42 7.06 7.74 18.29
CA PHE A 42 8.28 8.34 18.81
C PHE A 42 9.20 7.30 19.46
N ALA A 43 10.35 7.03 18.83
CA ALA A 43 11.53 6.54 19.54
C ALA A 43 12.35 7.73 20.04
N GLY A 44 13.08 7.55 21.13
CA GLY A 44 13.94 8.59 21.67
C GLY A 44 14.96 8.04 22.65
N PHE A 45 16.00 8.83 22.90
CA PHE A 45 17.03 8.58 23.88
C PHE A 45 17.26 9.85 24.70
N VAL A 46 17.33 9.71 26.01
CA VAL A 46 17.84 10.73 26.94
C VAL A 46 18.83 10.05 27.88
N GLY A 47 20.10 10.38 27.73
CA GLY A 47 21.17 10.06 28.67
C GLY A 47 21.47 11.26 29.55
N CYS A 48 21.73 11.03 30.83
CA CYS A 48 22.25 12.04 31.76
C CYS A 48 23.35 11.41 32.61
N SER A 49 24.47 12.09 32.74
CA SER A 49 25.58 11.70 33.63
C SER A 49 25.62 12.63 34.85
N THR A 50 26.21 12.15 35.94
CA THR A 50 26.74 12.98 37.04
C THR A 50 28.17 12.59 37.41
N LEU A 51 28.85 11.85 36.52
CA LEU A 51 30.22 11.37 36.71
C LEU A 51 31.24 12.54 36.64
N PRO A 52 32.36 12.48 37.37
CA PRO A 52 33.33 13.57 37.36
C PRO A 52 33.93 13.79 35.95
N PRO A 53 34.22 15.04 35.53
CA PRO A 53 34.26 16.26 36.32
C PRO A 53 32.92 17.01 36.45
N GLN A 54 31.79 16.41 36.08
CA GLN A 54 30.48 17.05 36.24
C GLN A 54 30.12 17.21 37.73
N LYS A 55 29.13 18.06 38.03
CA LYS A 55 28.69 18.29 39.42
C LYS A 55 28.07 17.01 40.00
N ARG A 56 28.79 16.35 40.92
CA ARG A 56 28.21 15.30 41.79
C ARG A 56 26.92 15.83 42.42
N GLN A 57 25.83 15.05 42.32
CA GLN A 57 24.59 15.35 43.04
C GLN A 57 24.77 15.07 44.55
N PRO A 58 23.93 15.62 45.44
CA PRO A 58 23.94 15.22 46.85
C PRO A 58 23.68 13.72 46.98
N SER A 59 24.43 13.06 47.87
CA SER A 59 24.24 11.64 48.15
C SER A 59 22.93 11.40 48.90
N LEU A 60 22.22 10.34 48.51
CA LEU A 60 20.96 9.89 49.12
C LEU A 60 21.18 8.47 49.64
N VAL A 61 21.80 8.39 50.82
CA VAL A 61 22.22 7.12 51.46
C VAL A 61 21.05 6.14 51.62
N GLY A 62 19.84 6.64 51.95
CA GLY A 62 18.63 5.82 52.07
C GLY A 62 18.12 5.21 50.75
N LEU A 63 18.66 5.63 49.60
CA LEU A 63 18.43 5.04 48.28
C LEU A 63 19.68 4.34 47.73
N GLY A 64 20.78 4.26 48.49
CA GLY A 64 22.07 3.77 48.02
C GLY A 64 22.62 4.58 46.84
N ARG A 65 22.47 5.91 46.86
CA ARG A 65 22.96 6.82 45.81
C ARG A 65 24.13 7.65 46.33
N SER A 66 25.31 7.53 45.71
CA SER A 66 26.47 8.39 45.98
C SER A 66 26.35 9.78 45.36
N GLY A 67 25.43 9.94 44.38
CA GLY A 67 25.32 11.14 43.55
C GLY A 67 26.26 11.12 42.34
N THR A 68 26.99 10.01 42.12
CA THR A 68 27.93 9.76 41.02
C THR A 68 27.37 8.61 40.16
N HIS A 69 26.55 8.94 39.17
CA HIS A 69 25.68 7.97 38.51
C HIS A 69 25.42 8.28 37.02
N VAL A 70 24.78 7.33 36.36
CA VAL A 70 24.22 7.46 35.01
C VAL A 70 22.70 7.26 35.07
N GLN A 71 21.97 8.06 34.31
CA GLN A 71 20.57 7.82 33.95
C GLN A 71 20.44 7.63 32.44
N VAL A 72 19.65 6.64 32.04
CA VAL A 72 19.27 6.39 30.65
C VAL A 72 17.76 6.20 30.60
N CYS A 73 17.11 6.90 29.68
CA CYS A 73 15.72 6.72 29.31
C CYS A 73 15.66 6.52 27.79
N LEU A 74 15.08 5.40 27.33
CA LEU A 74 15.00 5.08 25.90
C LEU A 74 13.66 4.43 25.52
N THR A 75 13.29 4.62 24.25
CA THR A 75 12.15 3.93 23.62
C THR A 75 12.65 3.18 22.39
N LEU A 76 12.33 1.89 22.29
CA LEU A 76 12.67 1.00 21.18
C LEU A 76 11.45 0.19 20.74
N PHE A 77 11.40 -0.15 19.47
CA PHE A 77 10.38 -1.02 18.88
C PHE A 77 10.90 -2.45 18.68
N SER A 78 10.01 -3.44 18.62
CA SER A 78 10.32 -4.81 18.22
C SER A 78 9.19 -5.35 17.36
N ILE A 79 9.53 -5.88 16.18
CA ILE A 79 8.57 -6.49 15.24
C ILE A 79 8.44 -7.97 15.57
N ARG A 80 7.22 -8.48 15.71
CA ARG A 80 6.90 -9.87 16.04
C ARG A 80 5.75 -10.39 15.17
N GLU A 81 5.67 -11.70 15.00
CA GLU A 81 4.57 -12.35 14.28
C GLU A 81 3.34 -12.45 15.19
N TYR A 82 2.17 -12.12 14.65
CA TYR A 82 0.90 -12.24 15.36
C TYR A 82 0.52 -13.72 15.49
N PRO A 83 0.30 -14.25 16.71
CA PRO A 83 -0.02 -15.65 16.87
C PRO A 83 -1.40 -15.96 16.28
N LEU A 84 -1.44 -16.79 15.23
CA LEU A 84 -2.66 -17.18 14.50
C LEU A 84 -3.78 -17.74 15.41
N HIS A 85 -3.41 -18.35 16.55
CA HIS A 85 -4.40 -18.86 17.51
C HIS A 85 -5.06 -17.78 18.39
N ALA A 86 -4.54 -16.56 18.40
CA ALA A 86 -5.10 -15.40 19.10
C ALA A 86 -6.05 -14.57 18.22
N LEU A 87 -6.13 -14.89 16.92
CA LEU A 87 -7.12 -14.30 16.01
C LEU A 87 -8.54 -14.59 16.53
N PRO A 88 -9.43 -13.57 16.63
CA PRO A 88 -10.84 -13.82 16.85
C PRO A 88 -11.40 -14.68 15.72
N LYS A 89 -12.17 -15.72 16.02
CA LYS A 89 -12.56 -16.80 15.08
C LYS A 89 -13.27 -16.32 13.81
N ASP A 90 -13.94 -15.18 13.87
CA ASP A 90 -14.70 -14.60 12.77
C ASP A 90 -13.86 -13.64 11.90
N THR A 91 -12.55 -13.56 12.13
CA THR A 91 -11.63 -12.65 11.43
C THR A 91 -10.94 -13.36 10.28
N ASP A 92 -11.04 -12.80 9.08
CA ASP A 92 -10.33 -13.26 7.89
C ASP A 92 -8.80 -13.15 8.10
N PRO A 93 -8.04 -14.26 8.11
CA PRO A 93 -6.60 -14.25 8.36
C PRO A 93 -5.82 -13.51 7.26
N ALA A 94 -6.39 -13.36 6.06
CA ALA A 94 -5.78 -12.56 4.98
C ALA A 94 -5.95 -11.04 5.16
N ARG A 95 -6.77 -10.61 6.14
CA ARG A 95 -7.04 -9.19 6.46
C ARG A 95 -6.43 -8.73 7.78
N THR A 96 -6.02 -9.66 8.65
CA THR A 96 -5.26 -9.33 9.85
C THR A 96 -3.76 -9.17 9.57
N PRO A 97 -3.08 -8.22 10.23
CA PRO A 97 -1.64 -8.05 10.06
C PRO A 97 -0.90 -9.25 10.65
N ARG A 98 -0.16 -9.99 9.81
CA ARG A 98 0.75 -11.07 10.25
C ARG A 98 1.84 -10.55 11.20
N TRP A 99 2.14 -9.25 11.17
CA TRP A 99 3.23 -8.63 11.92
C TRP A 99 2.70 -7.51 12.81
N GLU A 100 2.97 -7.58 14.11
CA GLU A 100 2.74 -6.50 15.06
C GLU A 100 4.06 -5.83 15.45
N THR A 101 3.97 -4.56 15.85
CA THR A 101 5.06 -3.86 16.53
C THR A 101 4.71 -3.71 18.01
N HIS A 102 5.65 -4.06 18.88
CA HIS A 102 5.58 -3.73 20.31
C HIS A 102 6.62 -2.65 20.65
N THR A 103 6.26 -1.72 21.54
CA THR A 103 7.11 -0.60 21.97
C THR A 103 7.61 -0.84 23.38
N ALA A 104 8.92 -0.92 23.62
CA ALA A 104 9.49 -0.93 24.97
C ALA A 104 10.00 0.46 25.34
N VAL A 105 9.62 0.93 26.53
CA VAL A 105 10.18 2.10 27.19
C VAL A 105 10.99 1.62 28.39
N ALA A 106 12.30 1.88 28.40
CA ALA A 106 13.19 1.48 29.48
C ALA A 106 13.80 2.70 30.17
N TYR A 107 13.79 2.71 31.50
CA TYR A 107 14.56 3.61 32.33
C TYR A 107 15.52 2.83 33.22
N LEU A 108 16.76 3.31 33.24
CA LEU A 108 17.85 2.86 34.09
C LEU A 108 18.40 4.06 34.86
N HIS A 109 18.53 3.90 36.17
CA HIS A 109 19.43 4.70 37.00
C HIS A 109 20.47 3.78 37.62
N MET A 110 21.76 4.09 37.47
CA MET A 110 22.87 3.23 37.90
C MET A 110 23.96 4.06 38.60
N ASP A 111 24.24 3.77 39.86
CA ASP A 111 25.28 4.45 40.66
C ASP A 111 26.63 3.72 40.55
N PHE A 112 27.69 4.46 40.22
CA PHE A 112 29.00 3.89 39.88
C PHE A 112 29.94 3.72 41.10
N VAL A 113 29.51 4.19 42.27
CA VAL A 113 30.23 4.03 43.54
C VAL A 113 29.55 2.97 44.39
N GLU A 114 28.23 3.06 44.55
CA GLU A 114 27.44 2.10 45.34
C GLU A 114 27.07 0.85 44.53
N GLY A 115 27.21 0.86 43.20
CA GLY A 115 26.84 -0.26 42.33
C GLY A 115 25.36 -0.63 42.44
N THR A 116 24.50 0.34 42.75
CA THR A 116 23.04 0.18 42.84
C THR A 116 22.41 0.51 41.49
N ALA A 117 21.30 -0.16 41.16
CA ALA A 117 20.57 0.11 39.94
C ALA A 117 19.05 0.07 40.17
N VAL A 118 18.34 1.05 39.61
CA VAL A 118 16.88 1.09 39.52
C VAL A 118 16.49 0.92 38.06
N TRP A 119 15.66 -0.09 37.80
CA TRP A 119 15.14 -0.42 36.47
C TRP A 119 13.63 -0.26 36.44
N LEU A 120 13.10 0.50 35.47
CA LEU A 120 11.68 0.55 35.15
C LEU A 120 11.48 0.20 33.67
N LEU A 121 10.53 -0.68 33.40
CA LEU A 121 10.29 -1.24 32.07
C LEU A 121 8.80 -1.18 31.72
N GLY A 122 8.42 -0.20 30.91
CA GLY A 122 7.09 -0.08 30.33
C GLY A 122 7.02 -0.83 29.00
N VAL A 123 6.32 -1.96 28.96
CA VAL A 123 6.14 -2.78 27.75
C VAL A 123 4.66 -3.15 27.62
N PRO A 124 4.02 -2.95 26.44
CA PRO A 124 2.69 -3.43 26.19
C PRO A 124 2.71 -4.96 26.15
N ARG A 125 1.77 -5.52 26.90
CA ARG A 125 1.49 -6.95 26.95
C ARG A 125 1.29 -7.53 25.54
N CYS A 126 2.02 -8.58 25.22
CA CYS A 126 2.07 -9.24 23.91
C CYS A 126 1.61 -10.71 24.04
N TYR A 127 1.04 -11.27 22.97
CA TYR A 127 0.66 -12.69 22.93
C TYR A 127 1.85 -13.55 22.49
N HIS A 128 2.03 -14.72 23.12
CA HIS A 128 3.20 -15.58 22.90
C HIS A 128 2.80 -16.91 22.27
N ALA A 129 3.31 -17.21 21.07
CA ALA A 129 2.94 -18.41 20.30
C ALA A 129 3.13 -19.71 21.10
N GLU A 130 4.34 -19.94 21.63
CA GLU A 130 4.77 -21.22 22.21
C GLU A 130 4.16 -21.57 23.58
N LYS A 131 3.61 -20.58 24.31
CA LYS A 131 3.22 -20.75 25.73
C LYS A 131 1.71 -20.77 25.96
N GLY A 132 0.89 -20.47 24.94
CA GLY A 132 -0.55 -20.79 24.85
C GLY A 132 -1.48 -20.25 25.95
N LYS A 133 -0.99 -19.42 26.88
CA LYS A 133 -1.74 -18.92 28.04
C LYS A 133 -1.42 -17.46 28.33
N GLY A 134 -2.39 -16.60 28.03
CA GLY A 134 -2.45 -15.20 28.43
C GLY A 134 -1.48 -14.27 27.70
N THR A 135 -1.63 -12.99 27.98
CA THR A 135 -0.71 -11.94 27.56
C THR A 135 0.53 -11.92 28.46
N GLN A 136 1.69 -12.02 27.85
CA GLN A 136 3.01 -12.08 28.50
C GLN A 136 3.80 -10.79 28.21
N ASN A 137 5.01 -10.66 28.73
CA ASN A 137 5.88 -9.51 28.47
C ASN A 137 7.20 -10.07 27.94
N LEU A 138 7.27 -10.29 26.62
CA LEU A 138 8.40 -10.97 25.98
C LEU A 138 9.75 -10.41 26.41
N LEU A 139 9.88 -9.08 26.56
CA LEU A 139 11.14 -8.47 26.99
C LEU A 139 11.48 -8.78 28.46
N TRP A 140 10.50 -8.70 29.39
CA TRP A 140 10.74 -9.13 30.77
C TRP A 140 11.01 -10.63 30.87
N ASP A 141 10.33 -11.46 30.08
CA ASP A 141 10.55 -12.90 30.04
C ASP A 141 11.96 -13.23 29.49
N THR A 142 12.41 -12.60 28.40
CA THR A 142 13.79 -12.71 27.90
C THR A 142 14.83 -12.23 28.91
N LEU A 143 14.61 -11.08 29.56
CA LEU A 143 15.51 -10.55 30.59
C LEU A 143 15.60 -11.47 31.81
N ARG A 144 14.47 -11.94 32.33
CA ARG A 144 14.41 -12.86 33.48
C ARG A 144 15.11 -14.18 33.15
N ASP A 145 14.78 -14.79 32.02
CA ASP A 145 15.23 -16.14 31.70
C ASP A 145 16.72 -16.15 31.27
N GLY A 146 17.17 -15.10 30.57
CA GLY A 146 18.58 -14.93 30.17
C GLY A 146 19.54 -14.49 31.28
N LEU A 147 19.06 -13.74 32.28
CA LEU A 147 19.90 -13.19 33.37
C LEU A 147 19.55 -13.77 34.75
N ALA A 148 18.80 -14.88 34.83
CA ALA A 148 18.32 -15.47 36.09
C ALA A 148 19.44 -15.71 37.11
N SER A 149 20.58 -16.25 36.67
CA SER A 149 21.76 -16.52 37.51
C SER A 149 22.36 -15.23 38.06
N ASP A 150 22.64 -14.26 37.18
CA ASP A 150 23.25 -12.99 37.54
C ASP A 150 22.36 -12.16 38.48
N LEU A 151 21.05 -12.10 38.20
CA LEU A 151 20.07 -11.44 39.06
C LEU A 151 19.96 -12.09 40.44
N ALA A 152 20.09 -13.42 40.54
CA ALA A 152 20.13 -14.12 41.83
C ALA A 152 21.48 -13.93 42.57
N ALA A 153 22.56 -13.64 41.85
CA ALA A 153 23.90 -13.46 42.39
C ALA A 153 24.24 -12.00 42.76
N LEU A 154 23.46 -11.00 42.31
CA LEU A 154 23.68 -9.55 42.53
C LEU A 154 24.15 -9.17 43.94
N ALA A 155 23.57 -9.77 44.99
CA ALA A 155 23.92 -9.47 46.39
C ALA A 155 25.32 -9.94 46.83
N ARG A 156 26.03 -10.72 45.99
CA ARG A 156 27.39 -11.25 46.21
C ARG A 156 28.42 -10.64 45.25
N PHE A 157 27.97 -9.93 44.23
CA PHE A 157 28.81 -9.32 43.20
C PHE A 157 29.42 -8.00 43.65
N ASP A 158 30.66 -7.74 43.25
CA ASP A 158 31.34 -6.45 43.44
C ASP A 158 30.69 -5.32 42.61
N VAL A 159 31.09 -4.08 42.89
CA VAL A 159 30.51 -2.88 42.24
C VAL A 159 30.61 -2.97 40.71
N HIS A 160 31.75 -3.37 40.15
CA HIS A 160 31.90 -3.50 38.70
C HIS A 160 31.02 -4.60 38.09
N GLU A 161 30.81 -5.72 38.79
CA GLU A 161 29.92 -6.80 38.33
C GLU A 161 28.44 -6.37 38.34
N ARG A 162 28.00 -5.61 39.36
CA ARG A 162 26.61 -5.07 39.38
C ARG A 162 26.38 -4.05 38.25
N VAL A 163 27.42 -3.32 37.84
CA VAL A 163 27.41 -2.49 36.63
C VAL A 163 27.36 -3.36 35.37
N ARG A 164 28.19 -4.42 35.26
CA ARG A 164 28.16 -5.36 34.12
C ARG A 164 26.76 -5.94 33.91
N VAL A 165 26.10 -6.44 34.96
CA VAL A 165 24.74 -7.00 34.86
C VAL A 165 23.74 -5.97 34.34
N SER A 166 23.86 -4.71 34.74
CA SER A 166 23.00 -3.63 34.23
C SER A 166 23.30 -3.28 32.77
N LEU A 167 24.56 -3.30 32.34
CA LEU A 167 24.91 -3.18 30.92
C LEU A 167 24.39 -4.38 30.11
N SER A 168 24.46 -5.60 30.65
CA SER A 168 23.86 -6.80 30.05
C SER A 168 22.33 -6.69 29.91
N CYS A 169 21.64 -6.07 30.87
CA CYS A 169 20.21 -5.73 30.74
C CYS A 169 19.94 -4.75 29.58
N LEU A 170 20.69 -3.64 29.47
CA LEU A 170 20.55 -2.70 28.33
C LEU A 170 20.78 -3.42 27.00
N LEU A 171 21.78 -4.28 26.94
CA LEU A 171 22.17 -5.02 25.75
C LEU A 171 21.10 -6.05 25.34
N ALA A 172 20.47 -6.72 26.30
CA ALA A 172 19.33 -7.60 26.05
C ALA A 172 18.09 -6.82 25.55
N VAL A 173 17.87 -5.59 26.03
CA VAL A 173 16.83 -4.68 25.48
C VAL A 173 17.16 -4.28 24.03
N ALA A 174 18.43 -4.00 23.71
CA ALA A 174 18.87 -3.72 22.35
C ALA A 174 18.67 -4.93 21.42
N ARG A 175 19.14 -6.13 21.82
CA ARG A 175 18.92 -7.39 21.07
C ARG A 175 17.44 -7.71 20.86
N TRP A 176 16.58 -7.44 21.85
CA TRP A 176 15.13 -7.59 21.70
C TRP A 176 14.54 -6.67 20.63
N SER A 177 15.12 -5.48 20.41
CA SER A 177 14.60 -4.49 19.44
C SER A 177 14.78 -4.90 17.97
N VAL A 178 15.79 -5.72 17.65
CA VAL A 178 15.95 -6.37 16.33
C VAL A 178 14.72 -7.25 16.02
N GLY A 179 14.17 -7.90 17.04
CA GLY A 179 12.91 -8.64 16.97
C GLY A 179 12.96 -9.79 15.98
N MET A 180 11.97 -9.84 15.08
CA MET A 180 11.94 -10.76 13.94
C MET A 180 11.92 -9.99 12.61
N PHE A 181 12.59 -8.82 12.54
CA PHE A 181 12.55 -7.97 11.35
C PHE A 181 13.07 -8.66 10.08
N SER A 182 14.10 -9.52 10.18
CA SER A 182 14.57 -10.33 9.04
C SER A 182 13.49 -11.28 8.48
N HIS A 183 12.67 -11.87 9.35
CA HIS A 183 11.55 -12.73 8.94
C HIS A 183 10.40 -11.90 8.33
N HIS A 184 10.14 -10.69 8.85
CA HIS A 184 9.18 -9.76 8.26
C HIS A 184 9.60 -9.30 6.86
N LEU A 185 10.89 -9.02 6.64
CA LEU A 185 11.43 -8.73 5.31
C LEU A 185 11.29 -9.93 4.37
N GLN A 186 11.59 -11.16 4.85
CA GLN A 186 11.43 -12.38 4.06
C GLN A 186 9.97 -12.70 3.71
N ASP A 187 9.02 -12.48 4.62
CA ASP A 187 7.57 -12.59 4.34
C ASP A 187 7.12 -11.54 3.32
N THR A 188 7.62 -10.32 3.43
CA THR A 188 7.32 -9.23 2.47
C THR A 188 7.91 -9.54 1.09
N GLU A 189 9.15 -10.01 1.02
CA GLU A 189 9.86 -10.41 -0.19
C GLU A 189 9.16 -11.57 -0.90
N ARG A 190 8.81 -12.63 -0.16
CA ARG A 190 8.03 -13.76 -0.67
C ARG A 190 6.68 -13.29 -1.22
N ARG A 191 5.89 -12.57 -0.42
CA ARG A 191 4.56 -12.10 -0.83
C ARG A 191 4.61 -11.12 -1.99
N LEU A 192 5.66 -10.32 -2.11
CA LEU A 192 5.90 -9.49 -3.30
C LEU A 192 6.19 -10.37 -4.53
N SER A 193 6.95 -11.45 -4.40
CA SER A 193 7.15 -12.42 -5.49
C SER A 193 5.87 -13.15 -5.88
N ASP A 194 5.13 -13.68 -4.90
CA ASP A 194 3.86 -14.38 -5.14
C ASP A 194 2.85 -13.46 -5.85
N LEU A 195 2.76 -12.17 -5.47
CA LEU A 195 1.92 -11.15 -6.13
C LEU A 195 2.43 -10.68 -7.50
N THR A 196 3.63 -11.07 -7.94
CA THR A 196 4.23 -10.58 -9.19
C THR A 196 4.75 -11.66 -10.14
N LYS A 197 4.80 -12.95 -9.76
CA LYS A 197 5.16 -14.05 -10.69
C LYS A 197 4.34 -13.99 -11.99
N PRO A 198 2.99 -13.88 -11.98
CA PRO A 198 2.19 -13.92 -13.21
C PRO A 198 2.51 -12.78 -14.20
N TYR A 199 3.05 -11.67 -13.69
CA TYR A 199 3.36 -10.50 -14.50
C TYR A 199 4.84 -10.42 -14.92
N VAL A 200 5.75 -11.07 -14.20
CA VAL A 200 7.21 -10.99 -14.43
C VAL A 200 7.76 -12.25 -15.11
N TYR A 201 7.15 -13.42 -14.87
CA TYR A 201 7.56 -14.71 -15.41
C TYR A 201 6.37 -15.45 -16.07
N PRO A 202 5.88 -14.97 -17.23
CA PRO A 202 4.72 -15.54 -17.93
C PRO A 202 5.08 -16.72 -18.85
N PHE A 203 6.12 -17.49 -18.52
CA PHE A 203 6.70 -18.56 -19.34
C PHE A 203 7.19 -19.76 -18.49
N ASP A 204 6.77 -19.84 -17.22
CA ASP A 204 7.29 -20.81 -16.23
C ASP A 204 6.38 -22.07 -16.09
N ASP A 205 5.42 -22.26 -17.00
CA ASP A 205 4.40 -23.33 -16.93
C ASP A 205 4.48 -24.30 -18.14
N ASP A 206 5.55 -24.23 -18.95
CA ASP A 206 5.82 -25.04 -20.16
C ASP A 206 6.94 -26.10 -19.97
N ASP A 207 6.98 -26.80 -18.82
CA ASP A 207 8.05 -27.75 -18.44
C ASP A 207 7.49 -29.02 -17.75
N ASP A 208 6.46 -29.64 -18.34
CA ASP A 208 6.02 -31.04 -18.12
C ASP A 208 5.58 -31.61 -19.49
N ASP A 209 6.03 -32.83 -19.85
CA ASP A 209 5.91 -33.38 -21.21
C ASP A 209 4.46 -33.78 -21.61
N ASP A 210 4.00 -33.35 -22.79
CA ASP A 210 3.18 -34.17 -23.71
C ASP A 210 3.23 -33.58 -25.15
N ASP A 211 3.46 -34.43 -26.17
CA ASP A 211 3.47 -34.04 -27.59
C ASP A 211 2.03 -33.91 -28.13
N ASP A 212 1.58 -32.72 -28.56
CA ASP A 212 0.49 -32.57 -29.55
C ASP A 212 0.59 -31.25 -30.32
N ASP A 213 0.39 -31.31 -31.65
CA ASP A 213 0.37 -30.14 -32.54
C ASP A 213 -1.00 -29.43 -32.47
N ASP A 214 -1.08 -28.20 -31.93
CA ASP A 214 -2.19 -27.28 -32.30
C ASP A 214 -1.72 -25.83 -32.50
N ASP A 215 -2.29 -25.22 -33.54
CA ASP A 215 -1.87 -23.94 -34.09
C ASP A 215 -2.87 -22.86 -33.62
N ASN A 216 -2.41 -21.90 -32.79
CA ASN A 216 -3.13 -20.69 -32.31
C ASN A 216 -4.02 -20.80 -31.05
N ASP A 217 -3.49 -21.21 -29.88
CA ASP A 217 -3.98 -20.65 -28.59
C ASP A 217 -3.00 -19.59 -28.04
N ASP A 218 -3.07 -18.35 -28.56
CA ASP A 218 -2.48 -17.14 -27.93
C ASP A 218 -3.36 -16.78 -26.72
N GLY A 219 -3.33 -17.66 -25.72
CA GLY A 219 -4.23 -17.69 -24.57
C GLY A 219 -4.28 -16.36 -23.83
N PRO A 220 -5.41 -16.02 -23.19
CA PRO A 220 -5.66 -14.66 -22.70
C PRO A 220 -4.75 -14.29 -21.51
N ARG A 221 -3.54 -13.79 -21.82
CA ARG A 221 -2.52 -13.28 -20.89
C ARG A 221 -3.15 -12.66 -19.65
N GLU A 222 -2.83 -13.24 -18.49
CA GLU A 222 -3.62 -13.05 -17.27
C GLU A 222 -3.85 -11.56 -16.97
N ALA A 223 -5.13 -11.17 -16.92
CA ALA A 223 -5.52 -9.77 -17.07
C ALA A 223 -5.22 -8.96 -15.81
N ILE A 224 -4.03 -8.31 -15.80
CA ILE A 224 -3.46 -7.47 -14.72
C ILE A 224 -4.51 -6.94 -13.76
N HIS A 225 -4.64 -7.60 -12.61
CA HIS A 225 -5.76 -7.33 -11.75
C HIS A 225 -5.49 -6.09 -10.88
N ALA A 226 -6.35 -5.08 -10.98
CA ALA A 226 -6.22 -3.84 -10.20
C ALA A 226 -6.29 -4.06 -8.67
N GLN A 227 -6.69 -5.26 -8.22
CA GLN A 227 -6.59 -5.67 -6.82
C GLN A 227 -5.13 -5.96 -6.40
N ASP A 228 -4.28 -6.47 -7.28
CA ASP A 228 -2.91 -6.88 -6.93
C ASP A 228 -1.97 -5.68 -6.82
N LEU A 229 -2.13 -4.69 -7.70
CA LEU A 229 -1.47 -3.38 -7.52
C LEU A 229 -1.84 -2.74 -6.17
N ARG A 230 -3.09 -2.89 -5.71
CA ARG A 230 -3.52 -2.42 -4.37
C ARG A 230 -2.93 -3.26 -3.23
N ARG A 231 -2.88 -4.59 -3.39
CA ARG A 231 -2.24 -5.52 -2.42
C ARG A 231 -0.75 -5.22 -2.28
N MET A 232 -0.07 -4.96 -3.40
CA MET A 232 1.34 -4.59 -3.47
C MET A 232 1.61 -3.23 -2.83
N ALA A 233 0.80 -2.20 -3.12
CA ALA A 233 0.90 -0.89 -2.48
C ALA A 233 0.75 -0.99 -0.95
N PHE A 234 -0.27 -1.70 -0.46
CA PHE A 234 -0.48 -1.94 0.97
C PHE A 234 0.68 -2.74 1.62
N LEU A 235 1.22 -3.73 0.92
CA LEU A 235 2.38 -4.51 1.38
C LEU A 235 3.63 -3.63 1.52
N MET A 236 3.85 -2.70 0.57
CA MET A 236 4.97 -1.77 0.64
C MET A 236 4.78 -0.69 1.70
N GLU A 237 3.56 -0.15 1.87
CA GLU A 237 3.22 0.78 2.95
C GLU A 237 3.46 0.15 4.33
N SER A 238 2.93 -1.06 4.57
CA SER A 238 3.10 -1.80 5.81
C SER A 238 4.57 -2.09 6.14
N ARG A 239 5.40 -2.40 5.13
CA ARG A 239 6.84 -2.64 5.34
C ARG A 239 7.64 -1.35 5.49
N HIS A 240 7.30 -0.27 4.77
CA HIS A 240 7.91 1.05 4.99
C HIS A 240 7.63 1.56 6.42
N GLU A 241 6.40 1.35 6.93
CA GLU A 241 6.04 1.64 8.32
C GLU A 241 6.94 0.90 9.34
N SER A 242 7.31 -0.35 9.03
CA SER A 242 8.24 -1.17 9.82
C SER A 242 9.69 -0.68 9.72
N VAL A 243 10.17 -0.34 8.51
CA VAL A 243 11.51 0.21 8.27
C VAL A 243 11.73 1.50 9.07
N MET A 244 10.77 2.44 9.02
CA MET A 244 10.83 3.71 9.75
C MET A 244 10.98 3.54 11.28
N ARG A 245 10.50 2.42 11.84
CA ARG A 245 10.70 2.08 13.26
C ARG A 245 12.09 1.52 13.53
N VAL A 246 12.64 0.72 12.63
CA VAL A 246 13.98 0.13 12.75
C VAL A 246 15.07 1.18 12.52
N GLU A 247 14.88 2.14 11.60
CA GLU A 247 15.72 3.35 11.52
C GLU A 247 15.71 4.15 12.83
N ASN A 248 14.55 4.26 13.46
CA ASN A 248 14.39 4.96 14.73
C ASN A 248 15.07 4.20 15.89
N ASN A 249 15.03 2.85 15.89
CA ASN A 249 15.83 2.04 16.80
C ASN A 249 17.33 2.30 16.58
N LEU A 250 17.79 2.26 15.33
CA LEU A 250 19.19 2.48 14.96
C LEU A 250 19.72 3.81 15.54
N ARG A 251 19.00 4.91 15.33
CA ARG A 251 19.34 6.24 15.86
C ARG A 251 19.42 6.24 17.41
N VAL A 252 18.50 5.54 18.08
CA VAL A 252 18.52 5.40 19.55
C VAL A 252 19.72 4.59 20.03
N LEU A 253 20.06 3.48 19.37
CA LEU A 253 21.20 2.63 19.74
C LEU A 253 22.56 3.28 19.43
N GLN A 254 22.70 3.96 18.28
CA GLN A 254 23.87 4.78 17.96
C GLN A 254 24.06 5.90 19.01
N THR A 255 22.98 6.56 19.45
CA THR A 255 23.05 7.59 20.49
C THR A 255 23.38 7.01 21.87
N LEU A 256 22.80 5.85 22.23
CA LEU A 256 23.13 5.09 23.44
C LEU A 256 24.61 4.71 23.49
N ARG A 257 25.15 4.14 22.40
CA ARG A 257 26.58 3.81 22.27
C ARG A 257 27.45 5.06 22.41
N SER A 258 27.10 6.12 21.69
CA SER A 258 27.81 7.41 21.75
C SER A 258 27.84 7.97 23.18
N PHE A 259 26.73 7.94 23.92
CA PHE A 259 26.67 8.38 25.31
C PHE A 259 27.57 7.57 26.25
N PHE A 260 27.56 6.24 26.13
CA PHE A 260 28.43 5.39 26.97
C PHE A 260 29.92 5.58 26.65
N VAL A 261 30.30 5.67 25.37
CA VAL A 261 31.69 5.90 24.94
C VAL A 261 32.16 7.33 25.24
N ASN A 262 31.30 8.35 25.08
CA ASN A 262 31.71 9.75 25.20
C ASN A 262 31.57 10.35 26.60
N GLU A 263 30.63 9.90 27.42
CA GLU A 263 30.43 10.41 28.79
C GLU A 263 30.68 9.35 29.85
N ALA A 264 30.06 8.16 29.77
CA ALA A 264 30.17 7.17 30.84
C ALA A 264 31.60 6.64 31.03
N PHE A 265 32.29 6.31 29.93
CA PHE A 265 33.69 5.88 29.91
C PHE A 265 34.62 6.93 30.54
N LYS A 266 34.59 8.17 30.03
CA LYS A 266 35.46 9.28 30.50
C LYS A 266 35.12 9.69 31.93
N GLY A 267 33.86 9.54 32.33
CA GLY A 267 33.41 9.72 33.70
C GLY A 267 33.91 8.62 34.65
N ALA A 268 34.07 7.39 34.16
CA ALA A 268 34.62 6.28 34.93
C ALA A 268 36.14 6.40 35.14
N ASP A 269 36.90 6.94 34.19
CA ASP A 269 38.33 7.25 34.36
C ASP A 269 38.61 8.22 35.53
N ASN A 270 37.66 9.11 35.83
CA ASN A 270 37.77 10.07 36.94
C ASN A 270 37.19 9.54 38.27
N LEU A 271 36.90 8.24 38.39
CA LEU A 271 36.52 7.61 39.65
C LEU A 271 37.76 7.31 40.50
N GLU A 272 37.80 7.88 41.70
CA GLU A 272 38.85 7.67 42.71
C GLU A 272 38.83 6.25 43.34
N ASN A 273 38.17 5.28 42.70
CA ASN A 273 37.96 3.93 43.23
C ASN A 273 38.81 2.88 42.50
N GLY A 274 39.21 1.83 43.22
CA GLY A 274 39.98 0.70 42.65
C GLY A 274 39.19 -0.18 41.66
N GLN A 275 37.93 0.17 41.40
CA GLN A 275 36.99 -0.57 40.56
C GLN A 275 36.85 0.04 39.15
N ALA A 276 37.36 1.26 38.95
CA ALA A 276 37.24 2.04 37.71
C ALA A 276 37.70 1.28 36.46
N ASN A 277 38.82 0.55 36.53
CA ASN A 277 39.31 -0.26 35.42
C ASN A 277 38.36 -1.41 35.01
N GLY A 278 37.65 -2.01 35.98
CA GLY A 278 36.65 -3.05 35.70
C GLY A 278 35.38 -2.45 35.09
N ILE A 279 34.88 -1.36 35.68
CA ILE A 279 33.74 -0.58 35.15
C ILE A 279 34.01 -0.14 33.70
N ARG A 280 35.19 0.44 33.43
CA ARG A 280 35.58 0.89 32.09
C ARG A 280 35.62 -0.26 31.10
N ARG A 281 36.21 -1.41 31.49
CA ARG A 281 36.21 -2.61 30.65
C ARG A 281 34.80 -3.07 30.30
N HIS A 282 33.88 -3.11 31.27
CA HIS A 282 32.50 -3.51 30.97
C HIS A 282 31.77 -2.50 30.07
N ILE A 283 32.19 -1.23 30.05
CA ILE A 283 31.68 -0.21 29.10
C ILE A 283 32.30 -0.40 27.70
N GLU A 284 33.58 -0.80 27.60
CA GLU A 284 34.22 -1.22 26.34
C GLU A 284 33.51 -2.45 25.77
N ASP A 285 33.46 -3.54 26.56
CA ASP A 285 32.78 -4.79 26.23
C ASP A 285 31.33 -4.52 25.75
N PHE A 286 30.57 -3.68 26.47
CA PHE A 286 29.20 -3.29 26.12
C PHE A 286 29.11 -2.43 24.84
N ALA A 287 30.03 -1.48 24.64
CA ALA A 287 30.00 -0.60 23.48
C ALA A 287 30.35 -1.35 22.18
N ASP A 288 31.16 -2.40 22.26
CA ASP A 288 31.49 -3.24 21.11
C ASP A 288 30.40 -4.30 20.85
N ASP A 289 29.86 -4.96 21.88
CA ASP A 289 28.68 -5.83 21.74
C ASP A 289 27.44 -5.08 21.21
N LEU A 290 27.32 -3.77 21.50
CA LEU A 290 26.30 -2.87 20.95
C LEU A 290 26.62 -2.39 19.53
N ALA A 291 27.89 -2.37 19.11
CA ALA A 291 28.25 -2.10 17.72
C ALA A 291 27.75 -3.21 16.80
N VAL A 292 27.96 -4.48 17.18
CA VAL A 292 27.47 -5.65 16.39
C VAL A 292 25.94 -5.59 16.18
N ILE A 293 25.17 -5.15 17.18
CA ILE A 293 23.71 -5.00 17.06
C ILE A 293 23.31 -3.81 16.17
N ILE A 294 24.14 -2.76 16.11
CA ILE A 294 23.97 -1.62 15.20
C ILE A 294 24.23 -2.08 13.76
N ASP A 295 25.32 -2.82 13.54
CA ASP A 295 25.70 -3.39 12.24
C ASP A 295 24.63 -4.38 11.72
N ASP A 296 24.14 -5.29 12.58
CA ASP A 296 23.01 -6.20 12.31
C ASP A 296 21.75 -5.44 11.82
N ILE A 297 21.50 -4.24 12.36
CA ILE A 297 20.34 -3.41 12.00
C ILE A 297 20.59 -2.66 10.68
N GLU A 298 21.80 -2.18 10.44
CA GLU A 298 22.17 -1.50 9.19
C GLU A 298 22.10 -2.47 8.00
N ASP A 299 22.60 -3.71 8.12
CA ASP A 299 22.46 -4.77 7.10
C ASP A 299 20.97 -5.09 6.78
N LEU A 300 20.11 -5.16 7.80
CA LEU A 300 18.68 -5.41 7.61
C LEU A 300 17.95 -4.23 6.96
N LEU A 301 18.37 -2.99 7.23
CA LEU A 301 17.85 -1.80 6.57
C LEU A 301 18.30 -1.75 5.10
N ASP A 302 19.55 -2.12 4.78
CA ASP A 302 20.04 -2.19 3.40
C ASP A 302 19.32 -3.29 2.59
N ARG A 303 19.02 -4.45 3.20
CA ARG A 303 18.12 -5.46 2.61
C ARG A 303 16.73 -4.88 2.32
N ALA A 304 16.19 -4.06 3.21
CA ALA A 304 14.90 -3.40 2.98
C ALA A 304 14.96 -2.37 1.84
N LEU A 305 16.07 -1.60 1.71
CA LEU A 305 16.32 -0.67 0.61
C LEU A 305 16.52 -1.39 -0.74
N ALA A 306 17.05 -2.61 -0.73
CA ALA A 306 17.08 -3.48 -1.91
C ALA A 306 15.66 -3.94 -2.31
N LEU A 307 14.84 -4.36 -1.34
CA LEU A 307 13.44 -4.75 -1.56
C LEU A 307 12.58 -3.59 -2.09
N ASP A 308 12.82 -2.35 -1.65
CA ASP A 308 12.22 -1.14 -2.21
C ASP A 308 12.54 -0.92 -3.70
N LYS A 309 13.79 -1.17 -4.10
CA LYS A 309 14.23 -1.06 -5.51
C LYS A 309 13.56 -2.15 -6.35
N LEU A 310 13.52 -3.39 -5.84
CA LEU A 310 12.83 -4.51 -6.51
C LEU A 310 11.33 -4.24 -6.68
N ALA A 311 10.66 -3.74 -5.64
CA ALA A 311 9.24 -3.42 -5.68
C ALA A 311 8.93 -2.33 -6.72
N ARG A 312 9.64 -1.19 -6.69
CA ARG A 312 9.42 -0.11 -7.67
C ARG A 312 9.69 -0.56 -9.11
N ASN A 313 10.74 -1.35 -9.35
CA ASN A 313 11.04 -1.90 -10.67
C ASN A 313 9.90 -2.80 -11.19
N ARG A 314 9.32 -3.64 -10.33
CA ARG A 314 8.16 -4.49 -10.67
C ARG A 314 6.89 -3.67 -10.88
N GLU A 315 6.66 -2.63 -10.07
CA GLU A 315 5.52 -1.72 -10.23
C GLU A 315 5.56 -1.00 -11.59
N GLU A 316 6.71 -0.40 -11.93
CA GLU A 316 6.91 0.26 -13.23
C GLU A 316 6.72 -0.72 -14.39
N TYR A 317 7.19 -1.97 -14.28
CA TYR A 317 6.99 -2.99 -15.30
C TYR A 317 5.49 -3.29 -15.50
N ILE A 318 4.76 -3.55 -14.42
CA ILE A 318 3.32 -3.89 -14.47
C ILE A 318 2.51 -2.70 -15.01
N GLN A 319 2.81 -1.48 -14.59
CA GLN A 319 2.17 -0.27 -15.13
C GLN A 319 2.42 -0.10 -16.64
N ARG A 320 3.65 -0.36 -17.13
CA ARG A 320 3.98 -0.33 -18.57
C ARG A 320 3.24 -1.44 -19.34
N LEU A 321 3.14 -2.65 -18.77
CA LEU A 321 2.39 -3.77 -19.34
C LEU A 321 0.89 -3.41 -19.47
N GLN A 322 0.31 -2.80 -18.44
CA GLN A 322 -1.08 -2.32 -18.43
C GLN A 322 -1.33 -1.21 -19.46
N ALA A 323 -0.42 -0.24 -19.57
CA ALA A 323 -0.51 0.82 -20.58
C ALA A 323 -0.41 0.26 -22.01
N HIS A 324 0.46 -0.73 -22.24
CA HIS A 324 0.57 -1.41 -23.52
C HIS A 324 -0.70 -2.20 -23.88
N HIS A 325 -1.24 -3.00 -22.95
CA HIS A 325 -2.47 -3.75 -23.17
C HIS A 325 -3.67 -2.83 -23.42
N SER A 326 -3.82 -1.76 -22.64
CA SER A 326 -4.84 -0.72 -22.87
C SER A 326 -4.70 -0.06 -24.25
N SER A 327 -3.46 0.20 -24.70
CA SER A 327 -3.20 0.70 -26.06
C SER A 327 -3.61 -0.31 -27.14
N GLN A 328 -3.34 -1.60 -26.95
CA GLN A 328 -3.76 -2.65 -27.88
C GLN A 328 -5.29 -2.82 -27.92
N GLN A 329 -5.96 -2.83 -26.77
CA GLN A 329 -7.43 -2.84 -26.71
C GLN A 329 -8.02 -1.61 -27.40
N THR A 330 -7.46 -0.42 -27.15
CA THR A 330 -7.88 0.83 -27.81
C THR A 330 -7.69 0.78 -29.32
N LYS A 331 -6.61 0.14 -29.83
CA LYS A 331 -6.42 -0.10 -31.28
C LYS A 331 -7.49 -1.03 -31.85
N LYS A 332 -7.72 -2.20 -31.24
CA LYS A 332 -8.77 -3.15 -31.66
C LYS A 332 -10.15 -2.49 -31.66
N ILE A 333 -10.48 -1.69 -30.64
CA ILE A 333 -11.73 -0.92 -30.57
C ILE A 333 -11.79 0.15 -31.67
N ALA A 334 -10.71 0.86 -31.95
CA ALA A 334 -10.65 1.89 -33.00
C ALA A 334 -10.75 1.28 -34.42
N GLU A 335 -10.20 0.08 -34.63
CA GLU A 335 -10.31 -0.69 -35.87
C GLU A 335 -11.76 -1.15 -36.09
N LEU A 336 -12.37 -1.81 -35.10
CA LEU A 336 -13.79 -2.18 -35.13
C LEU A 336 -14.71 -0.96 -35.33
N THR A 337 -14.44 0.16 -34.65
CA THR A 337 -15.19 1.41 -34.80
C THR A 337 -15.01 2.02 -36.20
N ALA A 338 -13.84 1.86 -36.84
CA ALA A 338 -13.61 2.31 -38.21
C ALA A 338 -14.38 1.45 -39.22
N ASP A 339 -14.43 0.12 -39.01
CA ASP A 339 -15.19 -0.80 -39.85
C ASP A 339 -16.70 -0.64 -39.68
N ASP A 340 -17.20 -0.47 -38.46
CA ASP A 340 -18.59 -0.08 -38.15
C ASP A 340 -18.93 1.27 -38.78
N SER A 341 -18.03 2.26 -38.71
CA SER A 341 -18.19 3.53 -39.40
C SER A 341 -18.24 3.33 -40.93
N SER A 342 -17.56 2.32 -41.48
CA SER A 342 -17.67 1.95 -42.90
C SER A 342 -19.02 1.28 -43.22
N ALA A 343 -19.50 0.41 -42.32
CA ALA A 343 -20.76 -0.32 -42.46
C ALA A 343 -21.96 0.64 -42.35
N MET A 344 -21.96 1.51 -41.35
CA MET A 344 -23.00 2.51 -41.15
C MET A 344 -23.07 3.52 -42.31
N LYS A 345 -21.94 3.88 -42.94
CA LYS A 345 -21.93 4.67 -44.19
C LYS A 345 -22.60 3.94 -45.36
N LYS A 346 -22.33 2.64 -45.53
CA LYS A 346 -23.00 1.79 -46.56
C LYS A 346 -24.50 1.68 -46.29
N LEU A 347 -24.89 1.42 -45.04
CA LEU A 347 -26.29 1.26 -44.63
C LEU A 347 -27.07 2.58 -44.77
N THR A 348 -26.47 3.71 -44.36
CA THR A 348 -27.03 5.05 -44.56
C THR A 348 -27.21 5.36 -46.05
N PHE A 349 -26.25 5.01 -46.92
CA PHE A 349 -26.38 5.19 -48.36
C PHE A 349 -27.54 4.36 -48.96
N ILE A 350 -27.66 3.09 -48.56
CA ILE A 350 -28.77 2.21 -48.97
C ILE A 350 -30.11 2.80 -48.52
N ALA A 351 -30.22 3.26 -47.27
CA ALA A 351 -31.42 3.92 -46.77
C ALA A 351 -31.76 5.21 -47.53
N LEU A 352 -30.76 6.04 -47.85
CA LEU A 352 -30.96 7.31 -48.57
C LEU A 352 -31.46 7.09 -50.01
N VAL A 353 -31.11 5.96 -50.65
CA VAL A 353 -31.65 5.56 -51.95
C VAL A 353 -33.04 4.93 -51.84
N LEU A 354 -33.26 4.03 -50.85
CA LEU A 354 -34.51 3.28 -50.73
C LEU A 354 -35.67 4.10 -50.11
N LEU A 355 -35.41 4.99 -49.16
CA LEU A 355 -36.45 5.72 -48.43
C LEU A 355 -37.32 6.60 -49.35
N PRO A 356 -36.78 7.37 -50.32
CA PRO A 356 -37.58 8.04 -51.34
C PRO A 356 -38.42 7.06 -52.17
N VAL A 357 -37.87 5.89 -52.53
CA VAL A 357 -38.57 4.87 -53.34
C VAL A 357 -39.72 4.22 -52.55
N THR A 358 -39.54 3.93 -51.26
CA THR A 358 -40.61 3.40 -50.41
C THR A 358 -41.70 4.43 -50.13
N VAL A 359 -41.35 5.71 -49.97
CA VAL A 359 -42.35 6.80 -49.86
C VAL A 359 -43.15 6.93 -51.16
N VAL A 360 -42.50 6.86 -52.32
CA VAL A 360 -43.18 6.83 -53.63
C VAL A 360 -44.08 5.60 -53.76
N SER A 361 -43.61 4.42 -53.39
CA SER A 361 -44.40 3.18 -53.44
C SER A 361 -45.62 3.23 -52.50
N ALA A 362 -45.49 3.89 -51.34
CA ALA A 362 -46.61 4.10 -50.43
C ALA A 362 -47.63 5.10 -51.01
N VAL A 363 -47.18 6.25 -51.52
CA VAL A 363 -48.04 7.28 -52.12
C VAL A 363 -48.77 6.80 -53.37
N LEU A 364 -48.13 5.94 -54.19
CA LEU A 364 -48.77 5.29 -55.34
C LEU A 364 -49.69 4.12 -54.94
N SER A 365 -49.55 3.58 -53.72
CA SER A 365 -50.43 2.53 -53.17
C SER A 365 -51.57 3.08 -52.30
N THR A 366 -51.55 4.37 -51.94
CA THR A 366 -52.69 5.05 -51.32
C THR A 366 -53.63 5.57 -52.40
N ASP A 367 -54.91 5.20 -52.30
CA ASP A 367 -55.93 5.56 -53.30
C ASP A 367 -56.29 7.05 -53.23
N ILE A 368 -55.53 7.86 -53.97
CA ILE A 368 -55.70 9.31 -54.13
C ILE A 368 -56.72 9.63 -55.24
N VAL A 369 -57.31 8.61 -55.90
CA VAL A 369 -58.39 8.80 -56.87
C VAL A 369 -59.73 8.94 -56.14
N LYS A 370 -60.17 10.18 -55.91
CA LYS A 370 -61.54 10.43 -55.44
C LYS A 370 -62.55 10.02 -56.51
N PHE A 371 -63.29 8.95 -56.24
CA PHE A 371 -64.55 8.64 -56.92
C PHE A 371 -65.56 9.77 -56.67
N GLN A 372 -65.72 10.70 -57.63
CA GLN A 372 -66.85 11.63 -57.64
C GLN A 372 -67.90 11.16 -58.64
N GLY A 373 -68.98 10.59 -58.11
CA GLY A 373 -70.18 10.27 -58.88
C GLY A 373 -71.39 10.11 -57.96
N LEU A 374 -72.52 10.66 -58.40
CA LEU A 374 -73.89 10.54 -57.87
C LEU A 374 -74.30 11.41 -56.67
N ALA A 375 -75.61 11.75 -56.70
CA ALA A 375 -76.40 12.65 -55.85
C ALA A 375 -76.00 14.15 -55.85
N ASN A 376 -76.89 15.13 -56.02
CA ASN A 376 -78.31 15.27 -56.42
C ASN A 376 -78.51 16.78 -56.81
N GLU A 377 -79.56 17.36 -57.39
CA GLU A 377 -80.95 17.06 -57.84
C GLU A 377 -81.33 18.20 -58.88
N ASN A 378 -82.51 18.43 -59.49
CA ASN A 378 -83.89 17.92 -59.38
C ASN A 378 -84.73 18.20 -60.67
N GLU A 379 -86.00 17.76 -60.63
CA GLU A 379 -87.22 18.25 -61.34
C GLU A 379 -87.27 18.57 -62.86
N LYS A 380 -87.95 17.66 -63.58
CA LYS A 380 -89.12 17.90 -64.48
C LYS A 380 -88.96 18.61 -65.85
N ASN A 381 -89.03 17.75 -66.88
CA ASN A 381 -90.06 17.70 -67.95
C ASN A 381 -89.65 17.90 -69.42
N ALA A 382 -89.97 16.85 -70.20
CA ALA A 382 -90.38 16.81 -71.61
C ALA A 382 -89.33 17.01 -72.73
N THR A 383 -89.28 15.99 -73.61
CA THR A 383 -88.89 16.00 -75.05
C THR A 383 -87.45 16.43 -75.42
N ASP A 384 -86.73 15.74 -76.32
CA ASP A 384 -86.98 14.44 -76.97
C ASP A 384 -85.66 13.81 -77.51
N GLU A 385 -85.77 12.62 -78.10
CA GLU A 385 -84.87 12.00 -79.10
C GLU A 385 -83.36 11.76 -78.81
N THR A 386 -83.01 10.47 -78.80
CA THR A 386 -81.80 9.85 -79.44
C THR A 386 -80.38 9.96 -78.83
N SER A 387 -79.91 8.79 -78.36
CA SER A 387 -78.75 8.04 -78.89
C SER A 387 -77.33 8.11 -78.27
N GLU A 388 -76.72 6.91 -78.30
CA GLU A 388 -75.29 6.53 -78.27
C GLU A 388 -74.47 6.53 -76.96
N ASP A 389 -73.44 5.66 -76.98
CA ASP A 389 -72.68 5.15 -75.83
C ASP A 389 -71.68 6.16 -75.25
N SER A 390 -71.43 6.05 -73.94
CA SER A 390 -70.23 6.61 -73.30
C SER A 390 -69.56 5.59 -72.36
N VAL A 391 -68.46 4.99 -72.84
CA VAL A 391 -67.57 4.15 -72.04
C VAL A 391 -66.84 5.04 -71.01
N PRO A 392 -66.71 4.63 -69.73
CA PRO A 392 -66.00 5.42 -68.73
C PRO A 392 -64.51 5.58 -69.08
N MET A 393 -64.09 6.80 -69.41
CA MET A 393 -62.68 7.12 -69.65
C MET A 393 -61.89 7.27 -68.36
N PHE A 394 -60.85 6.45 -68.18
CA PHE A 394 -59.87 6.60 -67.11
C PHE A 394 -58.82 7.67 -67.49
N SER A 395 -58.99 8.91 -67.04
CA SER A 395 -58.05 10.00 -67.31
C SER A 395 -56.93 10.07 -66.26
N PHE A 396 -55.83 9.34 -66.47
CA PHE A 396 -54.59 9.62 -65.76
C PHE A 396 -54.05 11.00 -66.17
N SER A 397 -53.76 11.87 -65.19
CA SER A 397 -53.13 13.16 -65.47
C SER A 397 -51.65 12.95 -65.84
N VAL A 398 -51.38 12.82 -67.14
CA VAL A 398 -50.02 12.75 -67.71
C VAL A 398 -49.19 13.99 -67.30
N ALA A 399 -49.84 15.14 -67.11
CA ALA A 399 -49.21 16.33 -66.57
C ALA A 399 -48.71 16.13 -65.13
N ALA A 400 -49.55 15.57 -64.23
CA ALA A 400 -49.15 15.29 -62.86
C ALA A 400 -47.99 14.28 -62.79
N PHE A 401 -48.07 13.19 -63.58
CA PHE A 401 -46.99 12.20 -63.67
C PHE A 401 -45.70 12.79 -64.24
N GLY A 402 -45.79 13.64 -65.28
CA GLY A 402 -44.65 14.33 -65.89
C GLY A 402 -43.97 15.30 -64.92
N THR A 403 -44.73 16.17 -64.25
CA THR A 403 -44.19 17.08 -63.23
C THR A 403 -43.57 16.32 -62.06
N TRP A 404 -44.21 15.23 -61.60
CA TRP A 404 -43.68 14.36 -60.55
C TRP A 404 -42.39 13.64 -60.96
N ALA A 405 -42.30 13.12 -62.19
CA ALA A 405 -41.10 12.46 -62.70
C ALA A 405 -39.93 13.45 -62.81
N VAL A 406 -40.17 14.67 -63.32
CA VAL A 406 -39.16 15.73 -63.39
C VAL A 406 -38.71 16.15 -61.98
N ALA A 407 -39.63 16.35 -61.04
CA ALA A 407 -39.29 16.67 -59.65
C ALA A 407 -38.48 15.55 -58.98
N SER A 408 -38.83 14.29 -59.22
CA SER A 408 -38.13 13.12 -58.67
C SER A 408 -36.71 13.02 -59.23
N VAL A 409 -36.53 13.14 -60.54
CA VAL A 409 -35.19 13.16 -61.18
C VAL A 409 -34.34 14.33 -60.69
N LEU A 410 -34.94 15.53 -60.53
CA LEU A 410 -34.22 16.70 -59.99
C LEU A 410 -33.80 16.50 -58.54
N MET A 411 -34.64 15.92 -57.68
CA MET A 411 -34.28 15.61 -56.29
C MET A 411 -33.21 14.51 -56.20
N THR A 412 -33.26 13.48 -57.05
CA THR A 412 -32.21 12.46 -57.15
C THR A 412 -30.89 13.06 -57.67
N MET A 413 -30.92 13.98 -58.64
CA MET A 413 -29.73 14.71 -59.08
C MET A 413 -29.18 15.62 -57.98
N ALA A 414 -30.03 16.35 -57.26
CA ALA A 414 -29.62 17.23 -56.17
C ALA A 414 -28.93 16.45 -55.03
N THR A 415 -29.52 15.32 -54.60
CA THR A 415 -28.90 14.44 -53.58
C THR A 415 -27.57 13.86 -54.06
N LEU A 416 -27.47 13.38 -55.31
CA LEU A 416 -26.21 12.89 -55.89
C LEU A 416 -25.13 13.99 -56.01
N VAL A 417 -25.51 15.24 -56.28
CA VAL A 417 -24.58 16.39 -56.30
C VAL A 417 -24.14 16.77 -54.89
N ILE A 418 -25.03 16.75 -53.90
CA ILE A 418 -24.73 17.06 -52.49
C ILE A 418 -23.82 15.99 -51.85
N VAL A 419 -23.93 14.73 -52.26
CA VAL A 419 -23.09 13.61 -51.75
C VAL A 419 -21.69 13.59 -52.40
N LYS A 420 -21.53 14.10 -53.63
CA LYS A 420 -20.28 14.07 -54.41
C LYS A 420 -19.02 14.74 -53.79
N PRO A 421 -19.09 15.75 -52.89
CA PRO A 421 -17.89 16.35 -52.29
C PRO A 421 -17.13 15.42 -51.35
N ILE A 422 -17.79 14.43 -50.75
CA ILE A 422 -17.22 13.61 -49.67
C ILE A 422 -16.21 12.60 -50.21
N GLY A 423 -16.56 11.86 -51.27
CA GLY A 423 -15.70 10.81 -51.84
C GLY A 423 -14.48 11.31 -52.64
N SER A 424 -14.43 12.59 -53.01
CA SER A 424 -13.37 13.14 -53.87
C SER A 424 -12.18 13.73 -53.10
N ARG A 425 -12.38 14.18 -51.86
CA ARG A 425 -11.33 14.84 -51.05
C ARG A 425 -10.27 13.86 -50.52
N GLU A 426 -10.67 12.62 -50.23
CA GLU A 426 -9.78 11.60 -49.62
C GLU A 426 -8.64 11.15 -50.56
N ARG A 427 -8.90 11.08 -51.88
CA ARG A 427 -7.89 10.68 -52.88
C ARG A 427 -6.72 11.67 -53.04
N ARG A 428 -6.82 12.90 -52.52
CA ARG A 428 -5.68 13.85 -52.46
C ARG A 428 -4.79 13.64 -51.23
N SER A 429 -5.38 13.40 -50.05
CA SER A 429 -4.63 13.18 -48.80
C SER A 429 -3.69 11.96 -48.90
N LYS A 430 -4.20 10.82 -49.36
CA LYS A 430 -3.41 9.56 -49.49
C LYS A 430 -2.25 9.60 -50.49
N ARG A 431 -2.04 10.69 -51.24
CA ARG A 431 -0.82 10.93 -52.05
C ARG A 431 0.24 11.77 -51.34
N GLN A 432 -0.11 12.57 -50.35
CA GLN A 432 0.82 13.54 -49.75
C GLN A 432 1.64 12.95 -48.59
N CYS A 433 1.11 11.96 -47.87
CA CYS A 433 1.82 11.24 -46.81
C CYS A 433 2.81 10.16 -47.30
N ARG A 434 3.15 10.13 -48.60
CA ARG A 434 4.12 9.16 -49.19
C ARG A 434 5.45 9.79 -49.64
N TRP A 435 5.65 11.08 -49.33
CA TRP A 435 6.87 11.84 -49.57
C TRP A 435 7.25 12.62 -48.30
N GLY A 436 7.59 11.86 -47.25
CA GLY A 436 7.81 12.36 -45.89
C GLY A 436 8.39 11.27 -44.99
N ARG A 437 9.57 10.78 -45.34
CA ARG A 437 10.46 9.93 -44.55
C ARG A 437 11.89 10.29 -44.93
#